data_AF-A0A090QZS8-F1
#
_entry.id   AF-A0A090QZS8-F1
#
_cell.length_a   1.000
_cell.length_b   1.000
_cell.length_c   1.000
_cell.angle_alpha   90.00
_cell.angle_beta   90.00
_cell.angle_gamma   90.00
#
_symmetry.space_group_name_H-M   'P 1'
#
loop_
_entity.id
_entity.type
_entity.pdbx_description
1 polymer ?
#
loop_
_entity_poly.entity_id
_entity_poly.type
_entity_poly.pdbx_seq_one_letter_code
_entity_poly.pdbx_strand_id
1 'polypeptide(L)' 'MLVILEAMKMETEVRAARSGVVQDLHVKEGDSVAVGSPILSLT' A
#
# COMPACT_ATOMS: atom_id res chain seq x y z
N MET A 1 3.28 0.51 -9.86
CA MET A 1 2.15 0.13 -8.98
C MET A 1 2.76 -0.61 -7.80
N LEU A 2 2.36 -0.30 -6.56
CA LEU A 2 2.91 -0.95 -5.37
C LEU A 2 1.90 -1.92 -4.76
N VAL A 3 0.69 -1.43 -4.46
CA VAL A 3 -0.40 -2.23 -3.89
C VAL A 3 -1.73 -1.78 -4.48
N ILE A 4 -2.75 -2.65 -4.37
CA ILE A 4 -4.14 -2.35 -4.70
C ILE A 4 -4.94 -2.42 -3.41
N LEU A 5 -5.69 -1.36 -3.12
CA LEU A 5 -6.62 -1.33 -1.99
C LEU A 5 -8.03 -1.55 -2.51
N GLU A 6 -8.74 -2.50 -1.91
CA GLU A 6 -10.15 -2.71 -2.20
C GLU A 6 -11.01 -2.02 -1.13
N ALA A 7 -11.93 -1.16 -1.55
CA ALA A 7 -12.91 -0.53 -0.67
C ALA A 7 -14.27 -0.46 -1.38
N MET A 8 -15.30 -1.11 -0.83
CA MET A 8 -16.69 -1.06 -1.33
C MET A 8 -16.81 -1.34 -2.85
N LYS A 9 -16.19 -2.42 -3.33
CA LYS A 9 -16.12 -2.81 -4.76
C LYS A 9 -15.33 -1.86 -5.66
N MET A 10 -14.61 -0.89 -5.09
CA MET A 10 -13.69 -0.03 -5.80
C MET A 10 -12.26 -0.43 -5.48
N GLU A 11 -11.45 -0.61 -6.51
CA GLU A 11 -10.02 -0.83 -6.41
C GLU A 11 -9.28 0.50 -6.57
N THR A 12 -8.35 0.78 -5.67
CA THR A 12 -7.50 1.96 -5.71
C THR A 12 -6.05 1.51 -5.79
N GLU A 13 -5.39 1.87 -6.89
CA GLU A 13 -3.96 1.60 -7.06
C GLU A 13 -3.12 2.63 -6.30
N VAL A 14 -2.29 2.16 -5.37
CA VAL A 14 -1.29 2.99 -4.73
C VAL A 14 0.02 2.88 -5.52
N ARG A 15 0.56 4.02 -5.92
CA ARG A 15 1.79 4.14 -6.70
C ARG A 15 2.88 4.80 -5.87
N ALA A 16 4.13 4.49 -6.19
CA ALA A 16 5.26 5.14 -5.55
C ALA A 16 5.25 6.64 -5.87
N ALA A 17 5.36 7.48 -4.83
CA ALA A 17 5.44 8.93 -5.01
C ALA A 17 6.75 9.36 -5.69
N ARG A 18 7.80 8.55 -5.57
CA ARG A 18 9.12 8.74 -6.17
C ARG A 18 9.78 7.40 -6.46
N SER A 19 10.83 7.43 -7.27
CA SER A 19 11.76 6.30 -7.41
C SER A 19 12.45 6.03 -6.07
N GLY A 20 12.64 4.76 -5.74
CA GLY A 20 13.21 4.33 -4.48
C GLY A 20 13.22 2.81 -4.36
N VAL A 21 13.70 2.31 -3.22
CA VAL A 21 13.71 0.88 -2.90
C VAL A 21 12.76 0.59 -1.74
N VAL A 22 11.95 -0.46 -1.88
CA VAL A 22 11.06 -0.94 -0.81
C VAL A 22 11.94 -1.44 0.34
N GLN A 23 11.81 -0.82 1.50
CA GLN A 23 12.57 -1.16 2.69
C GLN A 23 11.81 -2.14 3.58
N ASP A 24 10.53 -1.85 3.82
CA ASP A 24 9.65 -2.67 4.65
C ASP A 24 8.25 -2.76 4.06
N LEU A 25 7.59 -3.90 4.26
CA LEU A 25 6.18 -4.15 3.98
C LEU A 25 5.48 -4.50 5.30
N HIS A 26 4.51 -3.69 5.71
CA HIS A 26 3.84 -3.79 7.00
C HIS A 26 2.50 -4.54 6.95
N VAL A 27 2.09 -4.99 5.77
CA VAL A 27 0.80 -5.66 5.53
C VAL A 27 0.98 -6.92 4.71
N LYS A 28 -0.01 -7.80 4.76
CA LYS A 28 -0.15 -8.98 3.90
C LYS A 28 -1.41 -8.87 3.05
N GLU A 29 -1.49 -9.75 2.06
CA GLU A 29 -2.70 -9.89 1.25
C GLU A 29 -3.91 -10.23 2.12
N GLY A 30 -5.02 -9.53 1.91
CA GLY A 30 -6.26 -9.69 2.69
C GLY A 30 -6.30 -8.94 4.02
N ASP A 31 -5.21 -8.28 4.44
CA ASP A 31 -5.22 -7.48 5.67
C ASP A 31 -6.14 -6.26 5.53
N SER A 32 -6.91 -6.00 6.59
CA SER A 32 -7.71 -4.77 6.70
C SER A 32 -6.82 -3.61 7.14
N VAL A 33 -6.82 -2.53 6.36
CA VAL A 33 -6.03 -1.32 6.63
C VAL A 33 -6.95 -0.14 6.96
N ALA A 34 -6.56 0.68 7.95
CA ALA A 34 -7.26 1.91 8.29
C ALA A 34 -6.57 3.13 7.67
N VAL A 35 -7.30 4.23 7.56
CA VAL A 35 -6.73 5.51 7.09
C VAL A 35 -5.61 5.93 8.03
N GLY A 36 -4.44 6.20 7.45
CA GLY A 36 -3.24 6.60 8.20
C GLY A 36 -2.37 5.44 8.68
N SER A 37 -2.78 4.18 8.49
CA SER A 37 -1.92 3.03 8.79
C SER A 37 -0.78 2.93 7.75
N PRO A 38 0.48 2.73 8.18
CA PRO A 38 1.59 2.52 7.27
C PRO A 38 1.46 1.17 6.57
N ILE A 39 1.65 1.16 5.25
CA ILE A 39 1.54 -0.05 4.41
C ILE A 39 2.93 -0.56 4.00
N LEU A 40 3.80 0.35 3.57
CA LEU A 40 5.18 0.06 3.18
C LEU A 40 6.05 1.32 3.38
N SER A 41 7.36 1.12 3.41
CA SER A 41 8.36 2.19 3.49
C SER A 41 9.26 2.19 2.25
N LEU A 42 9.57 3.37 1.71
CA LEU A 42 10.48 3.57 0.58
C LEU A 42 11.68 4.40 1.04
N THR A 43 12.87 4.01 0.59
CA THR A 43 14.08 4.84 0.66
C THR A 43 14.26 5.66 -0.60
#